data_AF-A0AAY4EH35-F1
#
_entry.id   AF-A0AAY4EH35-F1
#
_cell.length_a   1.000
_cell.length_b   1.000
_cell.length_c   1.000
_cell.angle_alpha   90.00
_cell.angle_beta   90.00
_cell.angle_gamma   90.00
#
_symmetry.space_group_name_H-M   'P 1'
#
loop_
_entity.id
_entity.type
_entity.pdbx_description
1 polymer ?
#
loop_
_entity_poly.entity_id
_entity_poly.type
_entity_poly.pdbx_seq_one_letter_code
_entity_poly.pdbx_strand_id
1 'polypeptide(L)'
;MASLFGAAGAGLTGYKMNKRVGAIEEFEFLPLSTGKHLHVTLAVTGWLCSGKYSSFQGPWSSLGACGEQYCLVWESRYLRDLGSALDSIVDGLVSMVAQEALKYTVLSGIVTALTWPASLLAVASVIDNPWGVCLSRSAEVGKHLAQVLRSRQQGKRPVSLIGFSLGARVIYFCLQELANDQGGEGVVEDVILLGAPVDGSDKAWERLSRVVAGRIVNGYCRGDWLLGFLYRSSSVQLSVAGLQPISLSNHRIINVDLSSVVKGHLDYMRQMDTILVAVGWPTRDGAGTHSKQPDTLAKGGPLANPIRKSSQNEHLCEPDVRHTEGTVCRITDHDCGN
;
A
#
# COMPACT_ATOMS: atom_id res chain seq x y z
N MET A 1 -13.58 -41.53 -4.95
CA MET A 1 -12.92 -40.21 -4.77
C MET A 1 -14.00 -39.17 -4.53
N ALA A 2 -14.32 -38.91 -3.26
CA ALA A 2 -15.35 -37.95 -2.87
C ALA A 2 -14.81 -36.52 -3.01
N SER A 3 -15.52 -35.66 -3.73
CA SER A 3 -15.23 -34.23 -3.82
C SER A 3 -15.64 -33.55 -2.51
N LEU A 4 -14.68 -33.38 -1.60
CA LEU A 4 -14.88 -32.78 -0.26
C LEU A 4 -14.71 -31.25 -0.26
N PHE A 5 -15.03 -30.56 -1.36
CA PHE A 5 -14.98 -29.07 -1.44
C PHE A 5 -16.31 -28.43 -1.83
N GLY A 6 -17.43 -29.16 -1.72
CA GLY A 6 -18.69 -28.80 -2.38
C GLY A 6 -19.72 -27.94 -1.63
N ALA A 7 -19.58 -27.62 -0.34
CA ALA A 7 -20.74 -27.10 0.44
C ALA A 7 -20.57 -25.75 1.16
N ALA A 8 -19.39 -25.12 1.17
CA ALA A 8 -19.17 -23.88 1.93
C ALA A 8 -18.37 -22.85 1.11
N GLY A 9 -19.06 -22.08 0.27
CA GLY A 9 -18.45 -20.94 -0.42
C GLY A 9 -19.24 -20.52 -1.65
N ALA A 10 -20.36 -19.82 -1.44
CA ALA A 10 -20.82 -18.90 -2.47
C ALA A 10 -19.69 -17.86 -2.64
N GLY A 11 -19.21 -17.68 -3.87
CA GLY A 11 -18.30 -16.58 -4.16
C GLY A 11 -19.02 -15.24 -4.00
N LEU A 12 -18.29 -14.13 -4.07
CA LEU A 12 -18.93 -12.81 -4.16
C LEU A 12 -19.52 -12.54 -5.55
N THR A 13 -19.33 -13.48 -6.48
CA THR A 13 -19.91 -13.43 -7.84
C THR A 13 -21.43 -13.28 -7.77
N GLY A 14 -21.95 -12.23 -8.41
CA GLY A 14 -23.38 -11.95 -8.47
C GLY A 14 -23.89 -11.13 -7.28
N TYR A 15 -23.04 -10.77 -6.32
CA TYR A 15 -23.43 -9.78 -5.31
C TYR A 15 -23.51 -8.40 -5.96
N LYS A 16 -24.73 -7.86 -5.97
CA LYS A 16 -25.04 -6.50 -6.39
C LYS A 16 -26.03 -5.89 -5.41
N MET A 17 -25.75 -4.67 -4.97
CA MET A 17 -26.62 -3.94 -4.07
C MET A 17 -27.93 -3.58 -4.80
N ASN A 18 -29.03 -4.25 -4.44
CA ASN A 18 -30.36 -4.05 -5.06
C ASN A 18 -31.18 -2.90 -4.47
N LYS A 19 -30.82 -2.41 -3.27
CA LYS A 19 -31.46 -1.27 -2.60
C LYS A 19 -30.38 -0.35 -2.05
N ARG A 20 -30.58 0.96 -2.18
CA ARG A 20 -29.69 1.99 -1.64
C ARG A 20 -29.45 1.75 -0.14
N VAL A 21 -28.20 1.59 0.27
CA VAL A 21 -27.80 1.48 1.68
C VAL A 21 -27.22 2.82 2.12
N GLY A 22 -27.98 3.54 2.93
CA GLY A 22 -27.61 4.89 3.36
C GLY A 22 -27.41 5.82 2.17
N ALA A 23 -26.20 6.33 2.03
CA ALA A 23 -25.85 7.22 0.94
C ALA A 23 -25.49 6.46 -0.36
N ILE A 24 -25.04 5.20 -0.27
CA ILE A 24 -24.34 4.50 -1.36
C ILE A 24 -25.28 4.20 -2.53
N GLU A 25 -24.89 4.57 -3.74
CA GLU A 25 -25.71 4.42 -4.95
C GLU A 25 -25.34 3.19 -5.77
N GLU A 26 -24.07 2.77 -5.72
CA GLU A 26 -23.56 1.65 -6.50
C GLU A 26 -22.53 0.85 -5.68
N PHE A 27 -22.73 -0.46 -5.61
CA PHE A 27 -21.84 -1.40 -4.92
C PHE A 27 -22.02 -2.81 -5.50
N GLU A 28 -20.97 -3.35 -6.13
CA GLU A 28 -21.01 -4.65 -6.81
C GLU A 28 -19.60 -5.30 -6.84
N PHE A 29 -19.53 -6.62 -6.80
CA PHE A 29 -18.27 -7.36 -6.98
C PHE A 29 -18.19 -7.96 -8.38
N LEU A 30 -17.18 -7.55 -9.14
CA LEU A 30 -16.88 -8.10 -10.46
C LEU A 30 -15.71 -9.08 -10.39
N PRO A 31 -15.83 -10.30 -10.95
CA PRO A 31 -14.73 -11.27 -10.92
C PRO A 31 -13.55 -10.81 -11.79
N LEU A 32 -12.33 -10.90 -11.25
CA LEU A 32 -11.06 -10.66 -11.95
C LEU A 32 -10.40 -11.95 -12.44
N SER A 33 -10.60 -13.05 -11.73
CA SER A 33 -10.09 -14.38 -12.07
C SER A 33 -11.24 -15.38 -12.27
N THR A 34 -10.97 -16.45 -13.01
CA THR A 34 -11.87 -17.59 -13.15
C THR A 34 -11.41 -18.69 -12.19
N GLY A 35 -12.32 -19.21 -11.36
CA GLY A 35 -12.02 -20.30 -10.43
C GLY A 35 -12.56 -20.06 -9.02
N LYS A 36 -12.61 -21.13 -8.22
CA LYS A 36 -12.96 -21.08 -6.79
C LYS A 36 -11.73 -21.44 -5.98
N HIS A 37 -11.41 -20.63 -4.98
CA HIS A 37 -10.24 -20.85 -4.12
C HIS A 37 -10.57 -20.68 -2.65
N LEU A 38 -9.68 -21.12 -1.76
CA LEU A 38 -9.86 -21.00 -0.31
C LEU A 38 -9.58 -19.58 0.22
N HIS A 39 -8.95 -18.73 -0.58
CA HIS A 39 -8.61 -17.34 -0.27
C HIS A 39 -9.24 -16.40 -1.30
N VAL A 40 -9.74 -15.25 -0.83
CA VAL A 40 -10.36 -14.22 -1.67
C VAL A 40 -9.50 -12.95 -1.67
N THR A 41 -9.23 -12.39 -2.84
CA THR A 41 -8.60 -11.06 -2.96
C THR A 41 -9.62 -10.04 -3.47
N LEU A 42 -9.75 -8.91 -2.78
CA LEU A 42 -10.56 -7.78 -3.21
C LEU A 42 -9.66 -6.61 -3.63
N ALA A 43 -9.75 -6.25 -4.90
CA ALA A 43 -9.09 -5.10 -5.47
C ALA A 43 -10.06 -3.90 -5.50
N VAL A 44 -9.61 -2.74 -5.01
CA VAL A 44 -10.45 -1.54 -4.89
C VAL A 44 -9.77 -0.37 -5.60
N THR A 45 -10.36 0.02 -6.72
CA THR A 45 -9.90 1.13 -7.57
C THR A 45 -10.27 2.48 -6.96
N GLY A 46 -9.32 3.44 -6.99
CA GLY A 46 -9.49 4.74 -6.34
C GLY A 46 -10.09 5.86 -7.19
N TRP A 47 -10.00 5.78 -8.51
CA TRP A 47 -10.67 6.69 -9.45
C TRP A 47 -10.74 6.02 -10.82
N LEU A 48 -11.52 6.57 -11.75
CA LEU A 48 -11.64 6.05 -13.12
C LEU A 48 -11.24 7.11 -14.13
N CYS A 49 -10.44 6.73 -15.13
CA CYS A 49 -10.05 7.62 -16.23
C CYS A 49 -10.62 7.13 -17.57
N SER A 50 -10.56 7.97 -18.59
CA SER A 50 -10.92 7.55 -19.95
C SER A 50 -9.94 6.48 -20.51
N GLY A 51 -10.35 5.75 -21.54
CA GLY A 51 -9.50 4.77 -22.22
C GLY A 51 -9.26 3.48 -21.41
N LYS A 52 -7.98 3.06 -21.29
CA LYS A 52 -7.58 1.77 -20.66
C LYS A 52 -8.10 1.62 -19.22
N TYR A 53 -8.25 2.72 -18.49
CA TYR A 53 -8.64 2.74 -17.07
C TYR A 53 -10.08 3.17 -16.83
N SER A 54 -10.95 2.99 -17.83
CA SER A 54 -12.39 3.28 -17.76
C SER A 54 -13.18 2.23 -16.99
N SER A 55 -12.58 1.05 -16.80
CA SER A 55 -13.13 -0.04 -16.00
C SER A 55 -12.38 -0.17 -14.67
N PHE A 56 -13.08 -0.63 -13.64
CA PHE A 56 -12.47 -0.89 -12.33
C PHE A 56 -11.36 -1.95 -12.40
N GLN A 57 -11.45 -2.87 -13.36
CA GLN A 57 -10.49 -3.98 -13.53
C GLN A 57 -9.18 -3.55 -14.21
N GLY A 58 -9.19 -2.44 -14.96
CA GLY A 58 -8.07 -1.99 -15.78
C GLY A 58 -6.73 -1.90 -15.04
N PRO A 59 -6.66 -1.30 -13.82
CA PRO A 59 -5.42 -1.22 -13.05
C PRO A 59 -4.88 -2.58 -12.59
N TRP A 60 -5.73 -3.59 -12.49
CA TRP A 60 -5.42 -4.88 -11.86
C TRP A 60 -5.05 -5.98 -12.86
N SER A 61 -4.73 -5.61 -14.11
CA SER A 61 -4.45 -6.58 -15.17
C SER A 61 -3.27 -7.51 -14.90
N SER A 62 -2.29 -7.06 -14.09
CA SER A 62 -1.08 -7.80 -13.71
C SER A 62 -1.21 -8.57 -12.40
N LEU A 63 -2.35 -8.48 -11.70
CA LEU A 63 -2.61 -9.22 -10.47
C LEU A 63 -2.43 -10.73 -10.76
N GLY A 64 -1.58 -11.40 -9.98
CA GLY A 64 -1.19 -12.79 -10.22
C GLY A 64 -2.41 -13.72 -10.28
N ALA A 65 -2.34 -14.84 -10.98
CA ALA A 65 -3.50 -15.73 -11.18
C ALA A 65 -3.92 -16.53 -9.92
N CYS A 66 -3.31 -16.28 -8.76
CA CYS A 66 -3.55 -17.05 -7.55
C CYS A 66 -4.79 -16.54 -6.80
N GLY A 67 -5.75 -17.44 -6.58
CA GLY A 67 -6.91 -17.17 -5.73
C GLY A 67 -8.14 -16.67 -6.48
N GLU A 68 -9.25 -16.61 -5.74
CA GLU A 68 -10.51 -16.05 -6.22
C GLU A 68 -10.45 -14.54 -6.06
N GLN A 69 -10.54 -13.80 -7.15
CA GLN A 69 -10.26 -12.36 -7.14
C GLN A 69 -11.48 -11.59 -7.62
N TYR A 70 -11.78 -10.51 -6.91
CA TYR A 70 -12.84 -9.59 -7.29
C TYR A 70 -12.33 -8.17 -7.32
N CYS A 71 -12.93 -7.37 -8.18
CA CYS A 71 -12.83 -5.94 -8.17
C CYS A 71 -14.12 -5.36 -7.57
N LEU A 72 -14.00 -4.45 -6.62
CA LEU A 72 -15.13 -3.72 -6.09
C LEU A 72 -15.51 -2.58 -7.04
N VAL A 73 -16.73 -2.60 -7.55
CA VAL A 73 -17.37 -1.48 -8.25
C VAL A 73 -18.11 -0.66 -7.23
N TRP A 74 -17.79 0.63 -7.16
CA TRP A 74 -18.42 1.56 -6.24
C TRP A 74 -18.48 2.95 -6.85
N GLU A 75 -19.62 3.61 -6.72
CA GLU A 75 -19.81 5.04 -7.02
C GLU A 75 -19.20 5.50 -8.37
N SER A 76 -19.36 4.70 -9.44
CA SER A 76 -18.63 4.86 -10.71
C SER A 76 -18.79 6.24 -11.32
N ARG A 77 -19.97 6.85 -11.16
CA ARG A 77 -20.25 8.21 -11.64
C ARG A 77 -19.29 9.20 -10.98
N TYR A 78 -19.23 9.22 -9.65
CA TYR A 78 -18.39 10.14 -8.90
C TYR A 78 -16.90 9.86 -9.12
N LEU A 79 -16.50 8.60 -9.26
CA LEU A 79 -15.11 8.24 -9.55
C LEU A 79 -14.65 8.67 -10.95
N ARG A 80 -15.55 8.67 -11.95
CA ARG A 80 -15.27 9.22 -13.29
C ARG A 80 -15.20 10.74 -13.26
N ASP A 81 -16.12 11.40 -12.55
CA ASP A 81 -16.12 12.85 -12.38
C ASP A 81 -14.81 13.30 -11.70
N LEU A 82 -14.36 12.56 -10.69
CA LEU A 82 -13.06 12.78 -10.06
C LEU A 82 -11.89 12.55 -11.02
N GLY A 83 -11.86 11.44 -11.75
CA GLY A 83 -10.77 11.18 -12.70
C GLY A 83 -10.67 12.23 -13.80
N SER A 84 -11.81 12.69 -14.32
CA SER A 84 -11.89 13.80 -15.28
C SER A 84 -11.34 15.11 -14.69
N ALA A 85 -11.69 15.42 -13.43
CA ALA A 85 -11.14 16.56 -12.73
C ALA A 85 -9.61 16.42 -12.60
N LEU A 86 -9.11 15.27 -12.16
CA LEU A 86 -7.67 15.00 -12.01
C LEU A 86 -6.91 15.12 -13.34
N ASP A 87 -7.45 14.60 -14.44
CA ASP A 87 -6.82 14.73 -15.76
C ASP A 87 -6.77 16.21 -16.19
N SER A 88 -7.84 16.97 -15.97
CA SER A 88 -7.90 18.41 -16.27
C SER A 88 -6.86 19.22 -15.47
N ILE A 89 -6.62 18.85 -14.21
CA ILE A 89 -5.58 19.44 -13.37
C ILE A 89 -4.20 19.24 -14.00
N VAL A 90 -3.91 18.00 -14.42
CA VAL A 90 -2.59 17.66 -14.99
C VAL A 90 -2.38 18.37 -16.32
N ASP A 91 -3.39 18.41 -17.18
CA ASP A 91 -3.33 19.13 -18.45
C ASP A 91 -3.13 20.64 -18.25
N GLY A 92 -3.84 21.22 -17.27
CA GLY A 92 -3.68 22.62 -16.87
C GLY A 92 -2.25 22.92 -16.38
N LEU A 93 -1.71 22.04 -15.53
CA LEU A 93 -0.36 22.18 -15.00
C LEU A 93 0.71 22.07 -16.10
N VAL A 94 0.57 21.10 -17.00
CA VAL A 94 1.47 20.92 -18.15
C VAL A 94 1.43 22.15 -19.07
N SER A 95 0.23 22.66 -19.36
CA SER A 95 0.05 23.87 -20.16
C SER A 95 0.73 25.08 -19.50
N MET A 96 0.57 25.25 -18.18
CA MET A 96 1.22 26.32 -17.44
C MET A 96 2.75 26.21 -17.45
N VAL A 97 3.29 25.03 -17.23
CA VAL A 97 4.76 24.79 -17.32
C VAL A 97 5.27 25.08 -18.73
N ALA A 98 4.52 24.70 -19.77
CA ALA A 98 4.90 25.02 -21.15
C ALA A 98 4.88 26.52 -21.42
N GLN A 99 3.85 27.24 -20.95
CA GLN A 99 3.77 28.69 -21.08
C GLN A 99 4.87 29.41 -20.29
N GLU A 100 5.22 28.93 -19.10
CA GLU A 100 6.30 29.50 -18.29
C GLU A 100 7.68 29.19 -18.88
N ALA A 101 7.88 27.99 -19.45
CA ALA A 101 9.08 27.62 -20.20
C ALA A 101 9.31 28.56 -21.42
N LEU A 102 8.23 29.03 -22.04
CA LEU A 102 8.29 30.02 -23.13
C LEU A 102 8.57 31.45 -22.63
N LYS A 103 8.26 31.76 -21.35
CA LYS A 103 8.45 33.07 -20.72
C LYS A 103 9.81 33.27 -20.05
N TYR A 104 10.79 32.39 -20.29
CA TYR A 104 12.18 32.53 -19.82
C TYR A 104 12.95 33.68 -20.52
N THR A 105 12.37 34.88 -20.47
CA THR A 105 13.04 36.15 -20.74
C THR A 105 13.00 36.99 -19.45
N VAL A 106 14.03 36.77 -18.63
CA VAL A 106 14.70 37.77 -17.76
C VAL A 106 14.05 38.17 -16.41
N LEU A 107 12.90 37.63 -15.96
CA LEU A 107 12.34 37.96 -14.61
C LEU A 107 11.88 36.77 -13.74
N SER A 108 12.50 35.60 -13.92
CA SER A 108 12.03 34.31 -13.39
C SER A 108 12.00 34.17 -11.84
N GLY A 109 12.83 34.85 -11.07
CA GLY A 109 13.00 34.50 -9.64
C GLY A 109 11.79 34.80 -8.71
N ILE A 110 11.13 35.95 -8.91
CA ILE A 110 10.09 36.45 -7.97
C ILE A 110 8.67 36.12 -8.45
N VAL A 111 8.45 36.13 -9.77
CA VAL A 111 7.14 35.82 -10.36
C VAL A 111 6.79 34.34 -10.14
N THR A 112 7.74 33.42 -10.27
CA THR A 112 7.49 31.98 -10.10
C THR A 112 7.06 31.61 -8.67
N ALA A 113 7.56 32.32 -7.64
CA ALA A 113 7.21 32.05 -6.24
C ALA A 113 5.74 32.34 -5.89
N LEU A 114 5.10 33.32 -6.55
CA LEU A 114 3.68 33.67 -6.33
C LEU A 114 2.74 33.00 -7.34
N THR A 115 3.23 32.68 -8.53
CA THR A 115 2.40 32.10 -9.60
C THR A 115 2.07 30.63 -9.34
N TRP A 116 3.00 29.89 -8.71
CA TRP A 116 2.77 28.49 -8.35
C TRP A 116 1.61 28.31 -7.35
N PRO A 117 1.56 29.01 -6.19
CA PRO A 117 0.43 28.89 -5.26
C PRO A 117 -0.93 29.31 -5.83
N ALA A 118 -1.00 30.41 -6.59
CA ALA A 118 -2.27 30.92 -7.13
C ALA A 118 -2.86 29.97 -8.19
N SER A 119 -2.00 29.43 -9.04
CA SER A 119 -2.39 28.43 -10.05
C SER A 119 -2.91 27.16 -9.40
N LEU A 120 -2.21 26.68 -8.37
CA LEU A 120 -2.61 25.50 -7.61
C LEU A 120 -3.96 25.69 -6.91
N LEU A 121 -4.22 26.88 -6.35
CA LEU A 121 -5.51 27.22 -5.72
C LEU A 121 -6.67 27.28 -6.72
N ALA A 122 -6.45 27.89 -7.89
CA ALA A 122 -7.46 27.91 -8.96
C ALA A 122 -7.83 26.49 -9.40
N VAL A 123 -6.83 25.62 -9.50
CA VAL A 123 -6.98 24.22 -9.89
C VAL A 123 -7.61 23.37 -8.77
N ALA A 124 -7.32 23.66 -7.49
CA ALA A 124 -7.99 23.04 -6.35
C ALA A 124 -9.49 23.32 -6.31
N SER A 125 -9.91 24.55 -6.63
CA SER A 125 -11.34 24.91 -6.61
C SER A 125 -12.21 24.07 -7.55
N VAL A 126 -11.63 23.53 -8.63
CA VAL A 126 -12.32 22.66 -9.60
C VAL A 126 -12.53 21.25 -9.05
N ILE A 127 -11.58 20.75 -8.25
CA ILE A 127 -11.59 19.38 -7.75
C ILE A 127 -12.16 19.24 -6.34
N ASP A 128 -12.20 20.31 -5.55
CA ASP A 128 -12.66 20.25 -4.15
C ASP A 128 -14.03 19.60 -4.01
N ASN A 129 -14.95 19.87 -4.95
CA ASN A 129 -16.27 19.24 -4.94
C ASN A 129 -16.23 17.74 -5.31
N PRO A 130 -15.72 17.30 -6.48
CA PRO A 130 -15.57 15.88 -6.79
C PRO A 130 -14.78 15.08 -5.74
N TRP A 131 -13.69 15.65 -5.24
CA TRP A 131 -12.84 15.05 -4.21
C TRP A 131 -13.55 14.93 -2.88
N GLY A 132 -14.17 16.00 -2.39
CA GLY A 132 -14.92 15.99 -1.13
C GLY A 132 -16.08 14.99 -1.15
N VAL A 133 -16.82 14.92 -2.25
CA VAL A 133 -17.86 13.90 -2.44
C VAL A 133 -17.26 12.50 -2.36
N CYS A 134 -16.19 12.21 -3.09
CA CYS A 134 -15.57 10.89 -3.06
C CYS A 134 -14.94 10.54 -1.69
N LEU A 135 -14.43 11.52 -0.94
CA LEU A 135 -13.93 11.31 0.43
C LEU A 135 -15.05 10.88 1.39
N SER A 136 -16.24 11.47 1.26
CA SER A 136 -17.42 11.11 2.05
C SER A 136 -17.95 9.73 1.63
N ARG A 137 -18.12 9.53 0.32
CA ARG A 137 -18.61 8.26 -0.26
C ARG A 137 -17.70 7.07 0.07
N SER A 138 -16.39 7.23 -0.03
CA SER A 138 -15.43 6.17 0.28
C SER A 138 -15.52 5.68 1.73
N ALA A 139 -15.82 6.57 2.68
CA ALA A 139 -16.04 6.18 4.07
C ALA A 139 -17.30 5.32 4.24
N GLU A 140 -18.41 5.73 3.61
CA GLU A 140 -19.67 4.97 3.65
C GLU A 140 -19.54 3.61 2.95
N VAL A 141 -18.90 3.57 1.78
CA VAL A 141 -18.61 2.32 1.06
C VAL A 141 -17.72 1.40 1.88
N GLY A 142 -16.73 1.94 2.60
CA GLY A 142 -15.89 1.17 3.52
C GLY A 142 -16.70 0.49 4.63
N LYS A 143 -17.60 1.23 5.29
CA LYS A 143 -18.50 0.66 6.30
C LYS A 143 -19.39 -0.44 5.72
N HIS A 144 -19.94 -0.22 4.53
CA HIS A 144 -20.76 -1.24 3.88
C HIS A 144 -19.95 -2.48 3.49
N LEU A 145 -18.72 -2.31 3.01
CA LEU A 145 -17.81 -3.42 2.74
C LEU A 145 -17.55 -4.24 4.01
N ALA A 146 -17.32 -3.59 5.16
CA ALA A 146 -17.17 -4.29 6.43
C ALA A 146 -18.40 -5.13 6.80
N GLN A 147 -19.61 -4.61 6.57
CA GLN A 147 -20.86 -5.35 6.78
C GLN A 147 -20.94 -6.59 5.89
N VAL A 148 -20.60 -6.46 4.60
CA VAL A 148 -20.58 -7.59 3.66
C VAL A 148 -19.57 -8.64 4.12
N LEU A 149 -18.35 -8.24 4.44
CA LEU A 149 -17.31 -9.17 4.88
C LEU A 149 -17.69 -9.88 6.19
N ARG A 150 -18.30 -9.15 7.12
CA ARG A 150 -18.80 -9.70 8.40
C ARG A 150 -19.95 -10.68 8.21
N SER A 151 -20.85 -10.42 7.24
CA SER A 151 -21.92 -11.37 6.91
C SER A 151 -21.42 -12.67 6.30
N ARG A 152 -20.10 -12.78 6.04
CA ARG A 152 -19.42 -13.97 5.52
C ARG A 152 -20.11 -14.51 4.27
N GLN A 153 -20.53 -13.63 3.36
CA GLN A 153 -21.13 -14.03 2.07
C GLN A 153 -20.16 -14.91 1.27
N GLN A 154 -18.86 -14.59 1.37
CA GLN A 154 -17.76 -15.38 0.83
C GLN A 154 -17.44 -16.64 1.66
N GLY A 155 -18.21 -16.98 2.69
CA GLY A 155 -17.87 -17.97 3.70
C GLY A 155 -16.84 -17.46 4.72
N LYS A 156 -16.33 -18.37 5.58
CA LYS A 156 -15.28 -18.07 6.57
C LYS A 156 -13.86 -18.01 5.96
N ARG A 157 -13.76 -17.73 4.66
CA ARG A 157 -12.49 -17.62 3.94
C ARG A 157 -11.77 -16.33 4.33
N PRO A 158 -10.44 -16.35 4.50
CA PRO A 158 -9.67 -15.13 4.67
C PRO A 158 -9.75 -14.27 3.41
N VAL A 159 -9.77 -12.95 3.63
CA VAL A 159 -9.87 -11.95 2.57
C VAL A 159 -8.66 -11.05 2.60
N SER A 160 -7.92 -10.97 1.49
CA SER A 160 -6.91 -9.93 1.30
C SER A 160 -7.49 -8.72 0.56
N LEU A 161 -7.13 -7.53 1.01
CA LEU A 161 -7.62 -6.27 0.48
C LEU A 161 -6.48 -5.47 -0.15
N ILE A 162 -6.63 -5.05 -1.40
CA ILE A 162 -5.67 -4.18 -2.08
C ILE A 162 -6.39 -2.99 -2.69
N GLY A 163 -5.87 -1.79 -2.48
CA GLY A 163 -6.45 -0.60 -3.07
C GLY A 163 -5.46 0.54 -3.16
N PHE A 164 -5.75 1.48 -4.05
CA PHE A 164 -4.98 2.71 -4.20
C PHE A 164 -5.87 3.94 -4.04
N SER A 165 -5.31 5.06 -3.58
CA SER A 165 -6.01 6.33 -3.40
C SER A 165 -7.32 6.17 -2.62
N LEU A 166 -8.45 6.65 -3.13
CA LEU A 166 -9.74 6.52 -2.44
C LEU A 166 -10.20 5.07 -2.30
N GLY A 167 -9.70 4.14 -3.11
CA GLY A 167 -9.93 2.71 -2.93
C GLY A 167 -9.18 2.17 -1.71
N ALA A 168 -7.97 2.68 -1.44
CA ALA A 168 -7.28 2.44 -0.19
C ALA A 168 -8.04 3.07 1.01
N ARG A 169 -8.66 4.23 0.81
CA ARG A 169 -9.53 4.87 1.82
C ARG A 169 -10.78 4.03 2.13
N VAL A 170 -11.42 3.44 1.12
CA VAL A 170 -12.52 2.46 1.33
C VAL A 170 -12.06 1.32 2.23
N ILE A 171 -10.89 0.74 1.96
CA ILE A 171 -10.33 -0.34 2.79
C ILE A 171 -10.04 0.15 4.20
N TYR A 172 -9.43 1.33 4.36
CA TYR A 172 -9.15 1.91 5.68
C TYR A 172 -10.43 2.03 6.53
N PHE A 173 -11.52 2.58 5.98
CA PHE A 173 -12.78 2.69 6.71
C PHE A 173 -13.48 1.34 6.92
N CYS A 174 -13.30 0.39 6.01
CA CYS A 174 -13.72 -0.99 6.24
C CYS A 174 -13.02 -1.59 7.47
N LEU A 175 -11.70 -1.44 7.58
CA LEU A 175 -10.94 -1.93 8.74
C LEU A 175 -11.34 -1.21 10.02
N GLN A 176 -11.59 0.10 9.95
CA GLN A 176 -12.04 0.88 11.09
C GLN A 176 -13.39 0.40 11.62
N GLU A 177 -14.33 0.12 10.73
CA GLU A 177 -15.63 -0.45 11.08
C GLU A 177 -15.49 -1.85 11.69
N LEU A 178 -14.67 -2.72 11.08
CA LEU A 178 -14.38 -4.06 11.61
C LEU A 178 -13.71 -4.02 12.99
N ALA A 179 -12.87 -3.02 13.26
CA ALA A 179 -12.17 -2.85 14.54
C ALA A 179 -13.05 -2.29 15.66
N ASN A 180 -14.14 -1.59 15.32
CA ASN A 180 -15.08 -1.06 16.30
C ASN A 180 -16.12 -2.10 16.75
N ASP A 181 -16.41 -3.09 15.90
CA ASP A 181 -17.45 -4.09 16.13
C ASP A 181 -16.88 -5.44 16.62
N GLN A 182 -17.65 -6.14 17.45
CA GLN A 182 -17.28 -7.50 17.88
C GLN A 182 -17.39 -8.50 16.71
N GLY A 183 -16.38 -9.36 16.54
CA GLY A 183 -16.35 -10.41 15.52
C GLY A 183 -15.79 -10.01 14.15
N GLY A 184 -15.16 -8.83 14.05
CA GLY A 184 -14.41 -8.42 12.85
C GLY A 184 -13.04 -9.10 12.69
N GLU A 185 -12.54 -9.75 13.73
CA GLU A 185 -11.26 -10.47 13.74
C GLU A 185 -11.29 -11.72 12.85
N GLY A 186 -10.16 -12.06 12.22
CA GLY A 186 -10.03 -13.24 11.36
C GLY A 186 -10.89 -13.19 10.09
N VAL A 187 -11.32 -11.99 9.68
CA VAL A 187 -11.94 -11.75 8.37
C VAL A 187 -10.87 -11.39 7.35
N VAL A 188 -9.98 -10.46 7.72
CA VAL A 188 -8.97 -9.89 6.83
C VAL A 188 -7.61 -10.53 7.11
N GLU A 189 -6.97 -11.02 6.06
CA GLU A 189 -5.64 -11.61 6.11
C GLU A 189 -4.58 -10.55 5.83
N ASP A 190 -4.42 -10.13 4.57
CA ASP A 190 -3.47 -9.09 4.19
C ASP A 190 -4.16 -7.82 3.69
N VAL A 191 -3.50 -6.69 3.87
CA VAL A 191 -3.95 -5.38 3.42
C VAL A 191 -2.83 -4.65 2.70
N ILE A 192 -3.10 -4.11 1.51
CA ILE A 192 -2.18 -3.26 0.76
C ILE A 192 -2.89 -1.94 0.44
N LEU A 193 -2.32 -0.85 0.96
CA LEU A 193 -2.82 0.51 0.79
C LEU A 193 -1.78 1.33 0.05
N LEU A 194 -2.15 1.86 -1.12
CA LEU A 194 -1.24 2.60 -1.99
C LEU A 194 -1.70 4.06 -2.08
N GLY A 195 -0.86 5.01 -1.67
CA GLY A 195 -1.17 6.44 -1.74
C GLY A 195 -2.45 6.83 -0.99
N ALA A 196 -2.70 6.23 0.17
CA ALA A 196 -3.97 6.35 0.87
C ALA A 196 -4.20 7.77 1.45
N PRO A 197 -5.29 8.46 1.07
CA PRO A 197 -5.68 9.75 1.65
C PRO A 197 -6.40 9.51 2.97
N VAL A 198 -5.68 9.09 4.00
CA VAL A 198 -6.21 8.78 5.34
C VAL A 198 -5.23 9.24 6.43
N ASP A 199 -5.71 9.30 7.66
CA ASP A 199 -4.90 9.68 8.82
C ASP A 199 -3.71 8.73 9.00
N GLY A 200 -2.52 9.30 9.11
CA GLY A 200 -1.28 8.58 9.40
C GLY A 200 -0.97 8.44 10.89
N SER A 201 -1.87 8.81 11.80
CA SER A 201 -1.63 8.76 13.25
C SER A 201 -1.57 7.34 13.82
N ASP A 202 -0.57 7.05 14.64
CA ASP A 202 -0.28 5.69 15.13
C ASP A 202 -1.46 5.05 15.89
N LYS A 203 -2.25 5.86 16.62
CA LYS A 203 -3.42 5.38 17.39
C LYS A 203 -4.48 4.72 16.53
N ALA A 204 -4.71 5.24 15.33
CA ALA A 204 -5.67 4.64 14.40
C ALA A 204 -5.15 3.28 13.93
N TRP A 205 -3.91 3.25 13.45
CA TRP A 205 -3.27 2.05 12.91
C TRP A 205 -3.08 0.93 13.91
N GLU A 206 -2.86 1.26 15.20
CA GLU A 206 -2.82 0.26 16.26
C GLU A 206 -4.13 -0.52 16.34
N ARG A 207 -5.28 0.16 16.27
CA ARG A 207 -6.59 -0.49 16.28
C ARG A 207 -6.82 -1.32 15.02
N LEU A 208 -6.49 -0.79 13.85
CA LEU A 208 -6.64 -1.51 12.58
C LEU A 208 -5.79 -2.78 12.54
N SER A 209 -4.59 -2.75 13.12
CA SER A 209 -3.68 -3.91 13.16
C SER A 209 -4.19 -5.10 13.99
N ARG A 210 -5.26 -4.92 14.78
CA ARG A 210 -5.87 -6.00 15.58
C ARG A 210 -6.84 -6.86 14.76
N VAL A 211 -7.45 -6.30 13.72
CA VAL A 211 -8.40 -7.02 12.86
C VAL A 211 -7.78 -7.65 11.61
N VAL A 212 -6.52 -7.31 11.33
CA VAL A 212 -5.73 -7.87 10.23
C VAL A 212 -4.80 -8.95 10.78
N ALA A 213 -4.96 -10.18 10.31
CA ALA A 213 -4.18 -11.32 10.80
C ALA A 213 -2.74 -11.35 10.27
N GLY A 214 -2.56 -10.95 9.01
CA GLY A 214 -1.30 -10.91 8.28
C GLY A 214 -0.66 -9.53 8.28
N ARG A 215 -0.24 -9.06 7.11
CA ARG A 215 0.50 -7.80 6.94
C ARG A 215 -0.39 -6.66 6.47
N ILE A 216 -0.09 -5.46 6.96
CA ILE A 216 -0.62 -4.18 6.45
C ILE A 216 0.53 -3.47 5.75
N VAL A 217 0.48 -3.40 4.43
CA VAL A 217 1.45 -2.66 3.62
C VAL A 217 0.94 -1.25 3.37
N ASN A 218 1.72 -0.26 3.77
CA ASN A 218 1.53 1.14 3.41
C ASN A 218 2.54 1.53 2.33
N GLY A 219 2.09 1.56 1.08
CA GLY A 219 2.83 2.09 -0.05
C GLY A 219 2.64 3.60 -0.15
N TYR A 220 3.67 4.38 0.18
CA TYR A 220 3.59 5.85 0.22
C TYR A 220 4.54 6.48 -0.78
N CYS A 221 4.24 7.70 -1.22
CA CYS A 221 5.11 8.51 -2.06
C CYS A 221 5.29 9.89 -1.42
N ARG A 222 6.52 10.25 -1.08
CA ARG A 222 6.81 11.54 -0.44
C ARG A 222 6.63 12.72 -1.38
N GLY A 223 6.81 12.48 -2.68
CA GLY A 223 6.71 13.49 -3.73
C GLY A 223 5.31 13.65 -4.33
N ASP A 224 4.29 12.97 -3.79
CA ASP A 224 2.92 13.09 -4.29
C ASP A 224 2.35 14.48 -3.95
N TRP A 225 2.55 15.42 -4.87
CA TRP A 225 2.14 16.80 -4.71
C TRP A 225 0.63 16.96 -4.62
N LEU A 226 -0.13 16.12 -5.33
CA LEU A 226 -1.59 16.20 -5.38
C LEU A 226 -2.16 15.86 -4.01
N LEU A 227 -1.71 14.74 -3.44
CA LEU A 227 -2.09 14.35 -2.08
C LEU A 227 -1.52 15.35 -1.06
N GLY A 228 -0.29 15.82 -1.27
CA GLY A 228 0.35 16.84 -0.42
C GLY A 228 -0.39 18.17 -0.36
N PHE A 229 -1.04 18.58 -1.45
CA PHE A 229 -1.77 19.84 -1.53
C PHE A 229 -3.26 19.68 -1.25
N LEU A 230 -3.98 18.88 -2.07
CA LEU A 230 -5.44 18.77 -2.00
C LEU A 230 -5.92 18.11 -0.71
N TYR A 231 -5.20 17.12 -0.20
CA TYR A 231 -5.60 16.51 1.06
C TYR A 231 -5.31 17.42 2.24
N ARG A 232 -4.16 18.10 2.26
CA ARG A 232 -3.80 19.02 3.35
C ARG A 232 -4.63 20.30 3.33
N SER A 233 -5.06 20.79 2.16
CA SER A 233 -5.96 21.94 2.06
C SER A 233 -7.36 21.61 2.54
N SER A 234 -7.83 20.38 2.27
CA SER A 234 -9.22 19.99 2.48
C SER A 234 -9.44 19.14 3.75
N SER A 235 -8.36 18.75 4.46
CA SER A 235 -8.42 18.00 5.73
C SER A 235 -7.50 18.58 6.80
N VAL A 236 -7.97 18.58 8.06
CA VAL A 236 -7.23 19.08 9.25
C VAL A 236 -6.06 18.16 9.65
N GLN A 237 -5.90 17.02 8.98
CA GLN A 237 -4.90 16.00 9.34
C GLN A 237 -3.52 16.37 8.77
N LEU A 238 -2.60 16.69 9.67
CA LEU A 238 -1.19 16.96 9.36
C LEU A 238 -0.45 15.71 8.86
N SER A 239 -0.87 14.52 9.32
CA SER A 239 -0.26 13.24 8.95
C SER A 239 -1.12 12.47 7.96
N VAL A 240 -0.59 12.21 6.76
CA VAL A 240 -1.28 11.46 5.70
C VAL A 240 -0.52 10.17 5.41
N ALA A 241 -1.17 9.02 5.53
CA ALA A 241 -0.52 7.72 5.35
C ALA A 241 0.09 7.52 3.96
N GLY A 242 -0.55 8.06 2.91
CA GLY A 242 -0.04 7.98 1.53
C GLY A 242 1.21 8.83 1.24
N LEU A 243 1.61 9.73 2.14
CA LEU A 243 2.76 10.63 1.96
C LEU A 243 3.99 10.25 2.80
N GLN A 244 3.81 9.43 3.83
CA GLN A 244 4.85 9.17 4.81
C GLN A 244 4.67 7.80 5.48
N PRO A 245 5.73 7.23 6.07
CA PRO A 245 5.60 5.97 6.79
C PRO A 245 4.73 6.14 8.06
N ILE A 246 3.94 5.11 8.36
CA ILE A 246 3.21 4.98 9.62
C ILE A 246 4.22 4.63 10.71
N SER A 247 4.32 5.44 11.76
CA SER A 247 5.36 5.36 12.79
C SER A 247 4.94 4.48 13.98
N LEU A 248 4.30 3.35 13.70
CA LEU A 248 3.88 2.39 14.71
C LEU A 248 4.91 1.26 14.85
N SER A 249 5.29 0.94 16.09
CA SER A 249 6.17 -0.18 16.45
C SER A 249 5.46 -1.54 16.37
N ASN A 250 4.79 -1.83 15.25
CA ASN A 250 4.12 -3.10 15.00
C ASN A 250 4.73 -3.80 13.78
N HIS A 251 5.23 -5.03 13.97
CA HIS A 251 5.85 -5.84 12.92
C HIS A 251 4.92 -6.19 11.75
N ARG A 252 3.58 -6.10 11.94
CA ARG A 252 2.60 -6.31 10.87
C ARG A 252 2.52 -5.13 9.89
N ILE A 253 2.93 -3.93 10.30
CA ILE A 253 2.88 -2.74 9.43
C ILE A 253 4.19 -2.62 8.66
N ILE A 254 4.10 -2.75 7.35
CA ILE A 254 5.23 -2.69 6.44
C ILE A 254 5.09 -1.41 5.60
N ASN A 255 5.99 -0.46 5.83
CA ASN A 255 6.02 0.77 5.04
C ASN A 255 6.93 0.58 3.82
N VAL A 256 6.40 0.81 2.62
CA VAL A 256 7.13 0.72 1.35
C VAL A 256 7.17 2.10 0.71
N ASP A 257 8.37 2.63 0.51
CA ASP A 257 8.56 3.90 -0.20
C ASP A 257 8.50 3.66 -1.72
N LEU A 258 7.49 4.25 -2.36
CA LEU A 258 7.26 4.13 -3.79
C LEU A 258 7.75 5.36 -4.57
N SER A 259 8.46 6.30 -3.94
CA SER A 259 8.91 7.56 -4.57
C SER A 259 9.87 7.36 -5.76
N SER A 260 10.51 6.19 -5.87
CA SER A 260 11.31 5.82 -7.04
C SER A 260 10.46 5.54 -8.27
N VAL A 261 9.27 4.95 -8.07
CA VAL A 261 8.32 4.52 -9.10
C VAL A 261 7.28 5.62 -9.34
N VAL A 262 6.57 6.05 -8.32
CA VAL A 262 5.48 7.03 -8.37
C VAL A 262 6.06 8.45 -8.28
N LYS A 263 5.81 9.29 -9.29
CA LYS A 263 6.21 10.71 -9.29
C LYS A 263 5.05 11.66 -9.00
N GLY A 264 3.81 11.22 -9.25
CA GLY A 264 2.59 11.88 -8.81
C GLY A 264 1.44 10.91 -8.62
N HIS A 265 0.34 11.36 -8.02
CA HIS A 265 -0.78 10.50 -7.65
C HIS A 265 -1.33 9.64 -8.80
N LEU A 266 -1.41 10.19 -10.01
CA LEU A 266 -1.93 9.46 -11.17
C LEU A 266 -1.05 8.26 -11.57
N ASP A 267 0.22 8.23 -11.15
CA ASP A 267 1.13 7.14 -11.48
C ASP A 267 0.80 5.85 -10.74
N TYR A 268 0.08 5.89 -9.60
CA TYR A 268 -0.35 4.67 -8.91
C TYR A 268 -1.13 3.75 -9.84
N MET A 269 -2.01 4.32 -10.66
CA MET A 269 -2.80 3.56 -11.62
C MET A 269 -1.99 3.13 -12.84
N ARG A 270 -1.06 3.97 -13.31
CA ARG A 270 -0.26 3.72 -14.53
C ARG A 270 0.87 2.72 -14.31
N GLN A 271 1.43 2.68 -13.10
CA GLN A 271 2.59 1.86 -12.73
C GLN A 271 2.21 0.73 -11.78
N MET A 272 0.93 0.33 -11.74
CA MET A 272 0.43 -0.70 -10.83
C MET A 272 1.27 -1.99 -10.92
N ASP A 273 1.66 -2.40 -12.12
CA ASP A 273 2.46 -3.61 -12.35
C ASP A 273 3.80 -3.57 -11.57
N THR A 274 4.53 -2.45 -11.68
CA THR A 274 5.79 -2.22 -10.96
C THR A 274 5.56 -2.09 -9.46
N ILE A 275 4.47 -1.43 -9.06
CA ILE A 275 4.12 -1.22 -7.65
C ILE A 275 3.80 -2.55 -6.98
N LEU A 276 3.04 -3.43 -7.61
CA LEU A 276 2.71 -4.76 -7.09
C LEU A 276 3.98 -5.57 -6.81
N VAL A 277 4.96 -5.52 -7.72
CA VAL A 277 6.27 -6.15 -7.49
C VAL A 277 7.01 -5.49 -6.31
N ALA A 278 7.02 -4.16 -6.25
CA ALA A 278 7.71 -3.41 -5.19
C ALA A 278 7.14 -3.68 -3.78
N VAL A 279 5.82 -3.88 -3.67
CA VAL A 279 5.16 -4.24 -2.39
C VAL A 279 5.16 -5.74 -2.10
N GLY A 280 5.77 -6.55 -2.97
CA GLY A 280 5.85 -8.00 -2.84
C GLY A 280 4.49 -8.68 -2.94
N TRP A 281 3.62 -8.22 -3.83
CA TRP A 281 2.36 -8.89 -4.16
C TRP A 281 2.55 -9.79 -5.39
N PRO A 282 1.94 -10.99 -5.43
CA PRO A 282 2.06 -11.87 -6.59
C PRO A 282 1.53 -11.22 -7.89
N THR A 283 2.36 -11.24 -8.93
CA THR A 283 2.01 -10.77 -10.28
C THR A 283 2.06 -11.91 -11.30
N ARG A 284 1.38 -11.75 -12.43
CA ARG A 284 1.31 -12.79 -13.48
C ARG A 284 2.69 -13.15 -14.05
N ASP A 285 3.57 -12.16 -14.18
CA ASP A 285 4.93 -12.34 -14.68
C ASP A 285 5.94 -12.72 -13.58
N GLY A 286 5.53 -12.61 -12.30
CA GLY A 286 6.36 -12.83 -11.12
C GLY A 286 6.35 -14.25 -10.54
N ALA A 287 5.64 -15.21 -11.15
CA ALA A 287 5.65 -16.62 -10.72
C ALA A 287 7.03 -17.31 -10.87
N GLY A 288 8.06 -16.60 -11.36
CA GLY A 288 9.39 -17.13 -11.64
C GLY A 288 10.58 -16.53 -10.87
N THR A 289 10.42 -15.50 -10.04
CA THR A 289 11.58 -14.89 -9.35
C THR A 289 11.26 -14.43 -7.94
N HIS A 290 11.51 -15.30 -6.95
CA HIS A 290 11.66 -14.90 -5.56
C HIS A 290 12.88 -13.95 -5.45
N SER A 291 12.63 -12.64 -5.35
CA SER A 291 13.66 -11.68 -5.00
C SER A 291 14.02 -11.87 -3.52
N LYS A 292 15.27 -12.22 -3.25
CA LYS A 292 15.82 -12.30 -1.89
C LYS A 292 15.80 -10.91 -1.26
N GLN A 293 15.16 -10.80 -0.11
CA GLN A 293 15.20 -9.62 0.75
C GLN A 293 16.66 -9.37 1.20
N PRO A 294 17.19 -8.14 1.15
CA PRO A 294 18.51 -7.84 1.67
C PRO A 294 18.45 -7.67 3.19
N ASP A 295 19.05 -8.61 3.92
CA ASP A 295 19.29 -8.51 5.36
C ASP A 295 20.17 -7.27 5.65
N THR A 296 19.58 -6.24 6.24
CA THR A 296 20.34 -5.11 6.77
C THR A 296 20.47 -5.29 8.29
N LEU A 297 21.49 -6.02 8.71
CA LEU A 297 21.93 -6.10 10.10
C LEU A 297 22.99 -5.03 10.35
N ALA A 298 22.64 -4.07 11.20
CA ALA A 298 23.54 -3.05 11.73
C ALA A 298 24.65 -3.67 12.59
N LYS A 299 25.90 -3.28 12.34
CA LYS A 299 26.93 -3.14 13.39
C LYS A 299 27.82 -1.94 13.06
N GLY A 300 27.82 -0.96 13.97
CA GLY A 300 28.68 0.20 13.92
C GLY A 300 30.02 -0.03 14.62
N GLY A 301 31.05 0.66 14.10
CA GLY A 301 32.29 1.07 14.79
C GLY A 301 33.53 0.20 14.54
N PRO A 302 34.75 0.78 14.62
CA PRO A 302 35.19 2.07 14.08
C PRO A 302 36.42 1.95 13.15
N LEU A 303 36.76 3.09 12.53
CA LEU A 303 37.83 3.31 11.56
C LEU A 303 39.19 2.66 11.89
N ALA A 304 39.80 2.01 10.89
CA ALA A 304 41.24 1.80 10.80
C ALA A 304 41.70 2.10 9.35
N ASN A 305 42.61 3.07 9.21
CA ASN A 305 43.22 3.45 7.95
C ASN A 305 44.36 2.46 7.55
N PRO A 306 44.74 2.38 6.27
CA PRO A 306 45.49 1.26 5.71
C PRO A 306 47.00 1.32 5.96
N ILE A 307 47.58 0.14 6.18
CA ILE A 307 49.02 -0.11 6.29
C ILE A 307 49.68 -0.03 4.91
N ARG A 308 50.76 0.76 4.79
CA ARG A 308 51.69 0.74 3.64
C ARG A 308 53.14 0.54 4.13
N LYS A 309 53.68 -0.63 3.79
CA LYS A 309 55.08 -1.02 3.47
C LYS A 309 56.27 -0.58 4.35
N SER A 310 56.84 -1.58 5.02
CA SER A 310 58.26 -2.04 5.03
C SER A 310 59.44 -1.05 5.06
N SER A 311 60.26 -1.15 6.11
CA SER A 311 61.75 -1.10 6.10
C SER A 311 62.23 -1.45 7.52
N GLN A 312 62.92 -2.59 7.71
CA GLN A 312 64.38 -2.79 7.82
C GLN A 312 64.91 -2.87 9.27
N ASN A 313 65.73 -3.92 9.46
CA ASN A 313 66.83 -4.18 10.40
C ASN A 313 66.62 -4.61 11.86
N GLU A 314 67.17 -5.82 12.11
CA GLU A 314 68.10 -6.27 13.19
C GLU A 314 67.65 -6.04 14.65
N HIS A 315 67.58 -7.01 15.56
CA HIS A 315 68.67 -7.89 16.04
C HIS A 315 68.14 -8.79 17.20
N LEU A 316 68.63 -10.04 17.26
CA LEU A 316 69.04 -10.86 18.43
C LEU A 316 68.09 -11.36 19.56
N CYS A 317 68.31 -12.66 19.85
CA CYS A 317 68.14 -13.44 21.09
C CYS A 317 66.83 -14.20 21.37
N GLU A 318 66.80 -15.45 20.88
CA GLU A 318 66.66 -16.77 21.56
C GLU A 318 65.91 -16.97 22.91
N PRO A 319 65.50 -18.23 23.21
CA PRO A 319 64.19 -18.58 23.75
C PRO A 319 64.22 -19.04 25.22
N ASP A 320 63.05 -19.26 25.83
CA ASP A 320 62.96 -20.17 26.97
C ASP A 320 61.73 -21.09 26.91
N VAL A 321 62.00 -22.30 27.36
CA VAL A 321 61.26 -23.56 27.27
C VAL A 321 60.47 -23.79 28.56
N ARG A 322 59.59 -24.80 28.54
CA ARG A 322 59.01 -25.58 29.66
C ARG A 322 57.55 -25.21 29.98
N HIS A 323 56.62 -26.12 30.28
CA HIS A 323 56.56 -27.58 30.36
C HIS A 323 55.06 -27.95 30.55
N THR A 324 54.62 -29.13 30.09
CA THR A 324 53.69 -30.12 30.72
C THR A 324 52.53 -29.62 31.60
N GLU A 325 51.28 -30.07 31.56
CA GLU A 325 50.62 -31.40 31.47
C GLU A 325 49.09 -31.05 31.47
N GLY A 326 48.18 -31.72 30.78
CA GLY A 326 47.64 -33.04 31.14
C GLY A 326 46.22 -32.92 31.77
N THR A 327 45.33 -33.87 31.41
CA THR A 327 43.97 -34.17 31.98
C THR A 327 42.79 -33.53 31.23
N VAL A 328 42.17 -34.19 30.24
CA VAL A 328 41.26 -35.37 30.24
C VAL A 328 39.82 -35.07 30.73
N CYS A 329 38.91 -35.38 29.80
CA CYS A 329 37.44 -35.43 29.81
C CYS A 329 36.76 -35.98 31.07
N ARG A 330 35.50 -35.56 31.27
CA ARG A 330 34.38 -36.50 31.50
C ARG A 330 33.04 -35.93 31.05
N ILE A 331 32.41 -36.72 30.17
CA ILE A 331 31.01 -36.72 29.75
C ILE A 331 30.22 -37.44 30.84
N THR A 332 29.00 -36.99 31.15
CA THR A 332 27.96 -37.83 31.75
C THR A 332 26.61 -37.48 31.14
N ASP A 333 26.07 -38.43 30.37
CA ASP A 333 24.65 -38.62 30.04
C ASP A 333 23.89 -39.17 31.27
N HIS A 334 22.60 -38.81 31.38
CA HIS A 334 21.48 -39.52 32.04
C HIS A 334 20.26 -38.56 32.04
N ASP A 335 18.99 -38.94 31.90
CA ASP A 335 18.34 -40.23 31.67
C ASP A 335 16.87 -39.98 31.25
N CYS A 336 16.23 -40.99 30.68
CA CYS A 336 14.81 -41.05 30.29
C CYS A 336 13.82 -41.18 31.48
N GLY A 337 12.55 -40.80 31.21
CA GLY A 337 11.37 -41.51 31.71
C GLY A 337 10.50 -40.78 32.74
N ASN A 338 9.33 -40.27 32.32
CA ASN A 338 8.02 -40.95 32.43
C ASN A 338 6.95 -40.15 31.67
#